data_AF-A0A963VZW5-F1
#
_entry.id   AF-A0A963VZW5-F1
#
_cell.length_a   1.000
_cell.length_b   1.000
_cell.length_c   1.000
_cell.angle_alpha   90.00
_cell.angle_beta   90.00
_cell.angle_gamma   90.00
#
_symmetry.space_group_name_H-M   'P 1'
#
loop_
_entity.id
_entity.type
_entity.pdbx_description
1 polymer ?
#
loop_
_entity_poly.entity_id
_entity_poly.type
_entity_poly.pdbx_seq_one_letter_code
_entity_poly.pdbx_strand_id
1 'polypeptide(L)'
;NKAKFDQEAAIILDILNDAWSDNWGFVPITDAEVAYTGKKLKPLVREDLIMIAELEGEPVAFMMTLPDLNQAQKRWVRPNGKPTPLGWIKLGLWILKPRNADMRVPLMGVRKRLQSSRLASQLAFMMIEYIRRNAVANYNGKRGEIGWILDDNQGMNAIAEAIDSKVNKEYRIYEKAL
;
A
#
# COMPACT_ATOMS: atom_id res chain seq x y z
N ASN A 1 -17.49 -1.90 -1.45
CA ASN A 1 -18.73 -2.36 -0.80
C ASN A 1 -18.34 -3.34 0.30
N LYS A 2 -18.45 -2.97 1.58
CA LYS A 2 -17.93 -3.76 2.71
C LYS A 2 -18.45 -5.21 2.80
N ALA A 3 -19.54 -5.52 2.11
CA ALA A 3 -20.07 -6.88 2.01
C ALA A 3 -19.19 -7.83 1.18
N LYS A 4 -18.35 -7.29 0.27
CA LYS A 4 -17.40 -8.06 -0.55
C LYS A 4 -15.97 -8.03 -0.03
N PHE A 5 -15.73 -7.40 1.12
CA PHE A 5 -14.38 -7.19 1.65
C PHE A 5 -13.59 -8.49 1.79
N ASP A 6 -14.22 -9.56 2.28
CA ASP A 6 -13.53 -10.84 2.48
C ASP A 6 -13.17 -11.51 1.13
N GLN A 7 -14.00 -11.33 0.09
CA GLN A 7 -13.72 -11.82 -1.26
C GLN A 7 -12.61 -11.01 -1.94
N GLU A 8 -12.69 -9.68 -1.86
CA GLU A 8 -11.65 -8.78 -2.39
C GLU A 8 -10.31 -9.00 -1.67
N ALA A 9 -10.34 -9.22 -0.35
CA ALA A 9 -9.16 -9.57 0.42
C ALA A 9 -8.55 -10.90 -0.07
N ALA A 10 -9.37 -11.94 -0.29
CA ALA A 10 -8.90 -13.20 -0.85
C ALA A 10 -8.22 -13.02 -2.22
N ILE A 11 -8.81 -12.22 -3.11
CA ILE A 11 -8.22 -11.89 -4.42
C ILE A 11 -6.87 -11.18 -4.27
N ILE A 12 -6.80 -10.17 -3.40
CA ILE A 12 -5.57 -9.41 -3.16
C ILE A 12 -4.44 -10.31 -2.67
N LEU A 13 -4.75 -11.26 -1.77
CA LEU A 13 -3.75 -12.18 -1.23
C LEU A 13 -3.26 -13.18 -2.24
N ASP A 14 -4.17 -13.70 -3.04
CA ASP A 14 -3.84 -14.62 -4.11
C ASP A 14 -2.88 -13.94 -5.10
N ILE A 15 -3.19 -12.70 -5.53
CA ILE A 15 -2.28 -11.91 -6.36
C ILE A 15 -0.97 -11.59 -5.63
N LEU A 16 -1.01 -11.23 -4.34
CA LEU A 16 0.19 -10.92 -3.55
C LEU A 16 1.13 -12.14 -3.45
N ASN A 17 0.61 -13.30 -3.06
CA ASN A 17 1.36 -14.54 -2.91
C ASN A 17 1.97 -14.99 -4.25
N ASP A 18 1.22 -14.85 -5.35
CA ASP A 18 1.78 -15.09 -6.70
C ASP A 18 2.88 -14.06 -7.03
N ALA A 19 2.58 -12.76 -6.95
CA ALA A 19 3.47 -11.71 -7.39
C ALA A 19 4.77 -11.59 -6.58
N TRP A 20 4.73 -11.91 -5.28
CA TRP A 20 5.85 -11.74 -4.35
C TRP A 20 6.58 -13.04 -4.00
N SER A 21 6.17 -14.20 -4.52
CA SER A 21 6.80 -15.49 -4.14
C SER A 21 8.28 -15.63 -4.52
N ASP A 22 8.79 -14.83 -5.45
CA ASP A 22 10.23 -14.79 -5.78
C ASP A 22 10.96 -13.61 -5.10
N ASN A 23 10.26 -12.78 -4.33
CA ASN A 23 10.82 -11.57 -3.73
C ASN A 23 11.63 -11.92 -2.47
N TRP A 24 12.84 -11.37 -2.34
CA TRP A 24 13.72 -11.67 -1.22
C TRP A 24 13.08 -11.30 0.12
N GLY A 25 13.05 -12.26 1.07
CA GLY A 25 12.45 -12.06 2.39
C GLY A 25 10.92 -12.12 2.43
N PHE A 26 10.24 -12.44 1.32
CA PHE A 26 8.79 -12.66 1.33
C PHE A 26 8.44 -13.97 2.02
N VAL A 27 7.61 -13.88 3.05
CA VAL A 27 6.95 -15.03 3.67
C VAL A 27 5.50 -15.04 3.17
N PRO A 28 5.05 -16.13 2.52
CA PRO A 28 3.67 -16.24 2.07
C PRO A 28 2.69 -15.96 3.21
N ILE A 29 1.75 -15.05 2.97
CA ILE A 29 0.75 -14.71 3.98
C ILE A 29 -0.28 -15.84 4.00
N THR A 30 -0.47 -16.43 5.18
CA THR A 30 -1.46 -17.50 5.38
C THR A 30 -2.87 -16.95 5.57
N ASP A 31 -3.90 -17.72 5.22
CA ASP A 31 -5.31 -17.33 5.40
C ASP A 31 -5.64 -16.92 6.85
N ALA A 32 -4.99 -17.57 7.82
CA ALA A 32 -5.14 -17.25 9.24
C ALA A 32 -4.57 -15.86 9.60
N GLU A 33 -3.40 -15.53 9.07
CA GLU A 33 -2.79 -14.19 9.26
C GLU A 33 -3.64 -13.10 8.63
N VAL A 34 -4.35 -13.40 7.55
CA VAL A 34 -5.27 -12.47 6.91
C VAL A 34 -6.53 -12.29 7.74
N ALA A 35 -7.17 -13.37 8.17
CA ALA A 35 -8.36 -13.26 9.00
C ALA A 35 -8.06 -12.41 10.25
N TYR A 36 -6.85 -12.55 10.80
CA TYR A 36 -6.37 -11.74 11.92
C TYR A 36 -6.04 -10.30 11.53
N THR A 37 -5.22 -10.11 10.49
CA THR A 37 -4.69 -8.80 10.07
C THR A 37 -5.75 -7.97 9.37
N GLY A 38 -6.53 -8.56 8.48
CA GLY A 38 -7.69 -7.96 7.81
C GLY A 38 -8.71 -7.44 8.82
N LYS A 39 -9.01 -8.17 9.90
CA LYS A 39 -9.91 -7.68 10.97
C LYS A 39 -9.36 -6.43 11.67
N LYS A 40 -8.04 -6.35 11.87
CA LYS A 40 -7.37 -5.19 12.49
C LYS A 40 -7.17 -4.02 11.52
N LEU A 41 -6.96 -4.30 10.24
CA LEU A 41 -6.74 -3.29 9.20
C LEU A 41 -8.06 -2.75 8.64
N LYS A 42 -9.18 -3.46 8.79
CA LYS A 42 -10.52 -3.03 8.33
C LYS A 42 -10.88 -1.57 8.66
N PRO A 43 -10.53 -1.00 9.83
CA PRO A 43 -10.78 0.41 10.14
C PRO A 43 -9.89 1.39 9.35
N LEU A 44 -8.70 0.95 8.92
CA LEU A 44 -7.72 1.73 8.15
C LEU A 44 -7.94 1.60 6.65
N VAL A 45 -8.49 0.48 6.19
CA VAL A 45 -8.80 0.25 4.78
C VAL A 45 -9.83 1.25 4.27
N ARG A 46 -9.56 1.80 3.09
CA ARG A 46 -10.42 2.72 2.36
C ARG A 46 -10.63 2.15 0.97
N GLU A 47 -11.89 1.88 0.63
CA GLU A 47 -12.24 1.24 -0.64
C GLU A 47 -11.82 2.08 -1.85
N ASP A 48 -11.79 3.41 -1.72
CA ASP A 48 -11.34 4.33 -2.76
C ASP A 48 -9.81 4.46 -2.86
N LEU A 49 -9.06 3.81 -1.97
CA LEU A 49 -7.60 3.73 -1.99
C LEU A 49 -7.10 2.29 -2.24
N ILE A 50 -8.01 1.38 -2.58
CA ILE A 50 -7.69 0.01 -3.00
C ILE A 50 -8.22 -0.18 -4.41
N MET A 51 -7.36 -0.65 -5.30
CA MET A 51 -7.73 -0.98 -6.67
C MET A 51 -7.37 -2.42 -6.96
N ILE A 52 -8.29 -3.13 -7.61
CA ILE A 52 -8.04 -4.42 -8.24
C ILE A 52 -8.26 -4.20 -9.73
N ALA A 53 -7.29 -4.58 -10.55
CA ALA A 53 -7.40 -4.52 -12.00
C ALA A 53 -7.68 -5.91 -12.55
N GLU A 54 -8.71 -5.98 -13.39
CA GLU A 54 -9.12 -7.20 -14.07
C GLU A 54 -8.76 -7.12 -15.56
N LEU A 55 -8.28 -8.23 -16.10
CA LEU A 55 -8.03 -8.43 -17.52
C LEU A 55 -8.95 -9.56 -17.99
N GLU A 56 -9.85 -9.27 -18.92
CA GLU A 56 -10.82 -10.25 -19.44
C GLU A 56 -11.67 -10.94 -18.35
N GLY A 57 -11.95 -10.22 -17.26
CA GLY A 57 -12.71 -10.72 -16.10
C GLY A 57 -11.88 -11.49 -15.07
N GLU A 58 -10.56 -11.62 -15.27
CA GLU A 58 -9.65 -12.22 -14.30
C GLU A 58 -8.90 -11.13 -13.51
N PRO A 59 -8.89 -11.15 -12.17
CA PRO A 59 -8.07 -10.26 -11.36
C PRO A 59 -6.57 -10.53 -11.54
N VAL A 60 -5.85 -9.56 -12.12
CA VAL A 60 -4.43 -9.73 -12.48
C VAL A 60 -3.48 -8.78 -11.75
N ALA A 61 -3.99 -7.69 -11.17
CA ALA A 61 -3.19 -6.77 -10.40
C ALA A 61 -3.98 -6.14 -9.27
N PHE A 62 -3.27 -5.68 -8.24
CA PHE A 62 -3.86 -4.88 -7.18
C PHE A 62 -2.88 -3.80 -6.72
N MET A 63 -3.45 -2.76 -6.11
CA MET A 63 -2.71 -1.72 -5.43
C MET A 63 -3.49 -1.31 -4.18
N MET A 64 -2.82 -1.33 -3.03
CA MET A 64 -3.38 -0.89 -1.75
C MET A 64 -2.62 0.32 -1.27
N THR A 65 -3.35 1.41 -1.02
CA THR A 65 -2.81 2.67 -0.51
C THR A 65 -3.47 3.04 0.80
N LEU A 66 -2.69 3.61 1.71
CA LEU A 66 -3.15 4.03 3.03
C LEU A 66 -2.78 5.51 3.27
N PRO A 67 -3.65 6.28 3.94
CA PRO A 67 -3.28 7.59 4.46
C PRO A 67 -2.11 7.49 5.44
N ASP A 68 -1.13 8.39 5.34
CA ASP A 68 0.07 8.39 6.17
C ASP A 68 -0.23 8.74 7.63
N LEU A 69 -0.37 7.70 8.44
CA LEU A 69 -0.63 7.79 9.87
C LEU A 69 0.55 8.40 10.64
N ASN A 70 1.79 8.31 10.13
CA ASN A 70 2.96 8.77 10.88
C ASN A 70 2.97 10.28 11.06
N GLN A 71 2.50 11.04 10.08
CA GLN A 71 2.37 12.49 10.19
C GLN A 71 1.30 12.89 11.21
N ALA A 72 0.14 12.24 11.16
CA ALA A 72 -0.94 12.42 12.13
C ALA A 72 -0.48 12.09 13.56
N GLN A 73 0.24 10.98 13.73
CA GLN A 73 0.83 10.60 15.00
C GLN A 73 1.83 11.65 15.47
N LYS A 74 2.83 12.04 14.68
CA LYS A 74 3.81 13.07 15.07
C LYS A 74 3.16 14.41 15.47
N ARG A 75 2.01 14.75 14.86
CA ARG A 75 1.30 15.99 15.13
C ARG A 75 0.54 15.98 16.46
N TRP A 76 -0.02 14.84 16.87
CA TRP A 76 -0.92 14.76 18.03
C TRP A 76 -0.40 13.88 19.17
N VAL A 77 0.56 13.02 18.89
CA VAL A 77 1.31 12.19 19.83
C VAL A 77 2.70 12.79 19.96
N ARG A 78 3.08 13.16 21.19
CA ARG A 78 4.39 13.75 21.44
C ARG A 78 5.50 12.72 21.15
N PRO A 79 6.64 13.12 20.55
CA PRO A 79 7.71 12.20 20.16
C PRO A 79 8.23 11.30 21.30
N ASN A 80 8.20 11.78 22.55
CA ASN A 80 8.81 11.12 23.71
C ASN A 80 7.83 10.96 24.90
N GLY A 81 6.51 10.87 24.68
CA GLY A 81 5.57 10.78 25.80
C GLY A 81 4.26 10.07 25.48
N LYS A 82 3.56 9.59 26.53
CA LYS A 82 2.20 9.04 26.42
C LYS A 82 1.30 10.12 25.81
N PRO A 83 0.49 9.80 24.79
CA PRO A 83 -0.39 10.79 24.19
C PRO A 83 -1.36 11.30 25.24
N THR A 84 -1.63 12.60 25.23
CA THR A 84 -2.70 13.15 26.08
C THR A 84 -4.04 12.57 25.63
N PRO A 85 -5.05 12.46 26.49
CA PRO A 85 -6.38 12.00 26.09
C PRO A 85 -6.93 12.75 24.87
N LEU A 86 -6.69 14.06 24.80
CA LEU A 86 -7.07 14.89 23.64
C LEU A 86 -6.30 14.52 22.36
N GLY A 87 -5.01 14.14 22.47
CA GLY A 87 -4.22 13.63 21.36
C GLY A 87 -4.79 12.33 20.79
N TRP A 88 -5.18 11.40 21.67
CA TRP A 88 -5.84 10.15 21.28
C TRP A 88 -7.19 10.39 20.60
N ILE A 89 -8.01 11.30 21.12
CA ILE A 89 -9.30 11.66 20.51
C ILE A 89 -9.08 12.24 19.11
N LYS A 90 -8.15 13.20 18.96
CA LYS A 90 -7.82 13.79 17.65
C LYS A 90 -7.32 12.75 16.65
N LEU A 91 -6.45 11.84 17.09
CA LEU A 91 -5.94 10.75 16.26
C LEU A 91 -7.06 9.78 15.86
N GLY A 92 -7.93 9.39 16.79
CA GLY A 92 -9.07 8.51 16.50
C GLY A 92 -10.06 9.13 15.50
N LEU A 93 -10.42 10.41 15.70
CA LEU A 93 -11.29 11.14 14.77
C LEU A 93 -10.68 11.26 13.37
N TRP A 94 -9.36 11.48 13.30
CA TRP A 94 -8.67 11.49 12.01
C TRP A 94 -8.59 10.11 11.38
N ILE A 95 -8.37 9.04 12.15
CA ILE A 95 -8.41 7.67 11.62
C ILE A 95 -9.79 7.37 11.04
N LEU A 96 -10.87 7.86 11.62
CA LEU A 96 -12.22 7.69 11.06
C LEU A 96 -12.39 8.47 9.74
N LYS A 97 -11.90 9.71 9.68
CA LYS A 97 -12.02 10.56 8.48
C LYS A 97 -10.71 11.31 8.21
N PRO A 98 -9.73 10.65 7.56
CA PRO A 98 -8.43 11.26 7.34
C PRO A 98 -8.59 12.42 6.34
N ARG A 99 -8.01 13.56 6.68
CA ARG A 99 -7.94 14.75 5.84
C ARG A 99 -6.57 15.37 5.93
N ASN A 100 -6.14 16.01 4.84
CA ASN A 100 -4.79 16.54 4.66
C ASN A 100 -3.74 15.46 4.94
N ALA A 101 -3.96 14.29 4.36
CA ALA A 101 -3.13 13.12 4.56
C ALA A 101 -2.35 12.83 3.28
N ASP A 102 -1.03 12.72 3.39
CA ASP A 102 -0.23 12.13 2.33
C ASP A 102 -0.52 10.63 2.24
N MET A 103 -0.11 10.01 1.15
CA MET A 103 -0.44 8.61 0.84
C MET A 103 0.80 7.73 0.87
N ARG A 104 0.64 6.48 1.30
CA ARG A 104 1.65 5.45 1.27
C ARG A 104 1.11 4.20 0.60
N VAL A 105 1.88 3.63 -0.30
CA VAL A 105 1.57 2.38 -1.01
C VAL A 105 2.34 1.25 -0.35
N PRO A 106 1.79 0.58 0.68
CA PRO A 106 2.49 -0.54 1.33
C PRO A 106 2.57 -1.78 0.44
N LEU A 107 1.53 -2.06 -0.35
CA LEU A 107 1.42 -3.28 -1.14
C LEU A 107 0.92 -2.97 -2.54
N MET A 108 1.57 -3.58 -3.51
CA MET A 108 1.22 -3.56 -4.91
C MET A 108 1.72 -4.86 -5.55
N GLY A 109 0.97 -5.38 -6.50
CA GLY A 109 1.34 -6.62 -7.18
C GLY A 109 0.65 -6.75 -8.52
N VAL A 110 1.38 -7.33 -9.47
CA VAL A 110 0.87 -7.84 -10.74
C VAL A 110 1.25 -9.30 -10.81
N ARG A 111 0.34 -10.16 -11.26
CA ARG A 111 0.60 -11.60 -11.43
C ARG A 111 1.89 -11.84 -12.22
N LYS A 112 2.69 -12.82 -11.80
CA LYS A 112 4.01 -13.15 -12.38
C LYS A 112 3.96 -13.31 -13.91
N ARG A 113 2.91 -13.96 -14.41
CA ARG A 113 2.70 -14.18 -15.86
C ARG A 113 2.68 -12.88 -16.69
N LEU A 114 2.40 -11.73 -16.07
CA LEU A 114 2.34 -10.42 -16.73
C LEU A 114 3.50 -9.50 -16.36
N GLN A 115 4.31 -9.77 -15.33
CA GLN A 115 5.30 -8.83 -14.78
C GLN A 115 6.33 -8.35 -15.83
N SER A 116 6.74 -9.21 -16.76
CA SER A 116 7.70 -8.88 -17.83
C SER A 116 7.04 -8.24 -19.07
N SER A 117 5.76 -7.87 -18.99
CA SER A 117 5.01 -7.29 -20.12
C SER A 117 4.80 -5.79 -19.97
N ARG A 118 4.64 -5.09 -21.10
CA ARG A 118 4.23 -3.67 -21.11
C ARG A 118 2.89 -3.45 -20.40
N LEU A 119 2.04 -4.49 -20.37
CA LEU A 119 0.75 -4.45 -19.70
C LEU A 119 0.91 -4.29 -18.19
N ALA A 120 1.90 -4.92 -17.55
CA ALA A 120 2.13 -4.75 -16.11
C ALA A 120 2.43 -3.30 -15.75
N SER A 121 3.30 -2.62 -16.52
CA SER A 121 3.58 -1.20 -16.32
C SER A 121 2.34 -0.34 -16.56
N GLN A 122 1.55 -0.63 -17.59
CA GLN A 122 0.31 0.10 -17.86
C GLN A 122 -0.70 -0.03 -16.71
N LEU A 123 -0.93 -1.25 -16.22
CA LEU A 123 -1.79 -1.52 -15.07
C LEU A 123 -1.31 -0.76 -13.84
N ALA A 124 0.00 -0.76 -13.59
CA ALA A 124 0.62 -0.01 -12.51
C ALA A 124 0.34 1.51 -12.61
N PHE A 125 0.63 2.13 -13.76
CA PHE A 125 0.39 3.56 -13.96
C PHE A 125 -1.10 3.93 -13.84
N MET A 126 -1.99 3.10 -14.38
CA MET A 126 -3.42 3.30 -14.26
C MET A 126 -3.84 3.30 -12.79
N MET A 127 -3.49 2.25 -12.03
CA MET A 127 -3.82 2.17 -10.61
C MET A 127 -3.26 3.36 -9.82
N ILE A 128 -2.01 3.75 -10.07
CA ILE A 128 -1.38 4.93 -9.45
C ILE A 128 -2.19 6.19 -9.75
N GLU A 129 -2.58 6.44 -11.01
CA GLU A 129 -3.33 7.64 -11.39
C GLU A 129 -4.73 7.68 -10.79
N TYR A 130 -5.47 6.56 -10.80
CA TYR A 130 -6.80 6.49 -10.20
C TYR A 130 -6.75 6.72 -8.67
N ILE A 131 -5.79 6.09 -7.98
CA ILE A 131 -5.59 6.32 -6.55
C ILE A 131 -5.16 7.76 -6.29
N ARG A 132 -4.28 8.34 -7.10
CA ARG A 132 -3.86 9.75 -6.96
C ARG A 132 -5.05 10.69 -7.06
N ARG A 133 -5.97 10.47 -8.01
CA ARG A 133 -7.21 11.26 -8.14
C ARG A 133 -8.06 11.19 -6.86
N ASN A 134 -8.28 9.98 -6.34
CA ASN A 134 -9.03 9.78 -5.10
C ASN A 134 -8.33 10.42 -3.90
N ALA A 135 -7.01 10.28 -3.82
CA ALA A 135 -6.18 10.88 -2.77
C ALA A 135 -6.30 12.41 -2.73
N VAL A 136 -6.24 13.05 -3.90
CA VAL A 136 -6.39 14.52 -4.00
C VAL A 136 -7.81 14.93 -3.68
N ALA A 137 -8.81 14.32 -4.30
CA ALA A 137 -10.21 14.73 -4.18
C ALA A 137 -10.79 14.50 -2.78
N ASN A 138 -10.53 13.34 -2.18
CA ASN A 138 -11.21 12.93 -0.95
C ASN A 138 -10.39 13.23 0.31
N TYR A 139 -9.06 13.28 0.20
CA TYR A 139 -8.15 13.37 1.34
C TYR A 139 -7.28 14.63 1.34
N ASN A 140 -7.32 15.44 0.28
CA ASN A 140 -6.42 16.58 0.07
C ASN A 140 -4.94 16.17 0.20
N GLY A 141 -4.61 14.99 -0.32
CA GLY A 141 -3.24 14.47 -0.31
C GLY A 141 -2.35 15.25 -1.27
N LYS A 142 -1.13 15.57 -0.82
CA LYS A 142 -0.17 16.35 -1.61
C LYS A 142 1.01 15.51 -2.07
N ARG A 143 1.32 14.43 -1.35
CA ARG A 143 2.43 13.53 -1.63
C ARG A 143 1.95 12.08 -1.59
N GLY A 144 2.58 11.26 -2.43
CA GLY A 144 2.48 9.80 -2.39
C GLY A 144 3.88 9.20 -2.25
N GLU A 145 4.01 8.13 -1.47
CA GLU A 145 5.24 7.35 -1.33
C GLU A 145 4.95 5.91 -1.72
N ILE A 146 5.77 5.36 -2.63
CA ILE A 146 5.63 4.02 -3.21
C ILE A 146 6.31 2.92 -2.39
N GLY A 147 6.52 3.15 -1.10
CA GLY A 147 7.11 2.18 -0.18
C GLY A 147 8.61 1.96 -0.39
N TRP A 148 9.10 0.84 0.10
CA TRP A 148 10.47 0.39 -0.13
C TRP A 148 10.51 -0.46 -1.38
N ILE A 149 11.40 -0.11 -2.30
CA ILE A 149 11.64 -0.85 -3.54
C ILE A 149 13.04 -1.45 -3.41
N LEU A 150 13.17 -2.74 -3.71
CA LEU A 150 14.47 -3.41 -3.75
C LEU A 150 15.23 -2.95 -5.00
N ASP A 151 16.56 -2.82 -4.88
CA ASP A 151 17.42 -2.38 -5.97
C ASP A 151 17.37 -3.33 -7.19
N ASP A 152 17.07 -4.61 -6.97
CA ASP A 152 16.90 -5.63 -8.02
C ASP A 152 15.50 -5.64 -8.65
N ASN A 153 14.51 -4.94 -8.09
CA ASN A 153 13.17 -4.82 -8.67
C ASN A 153 13.14 -3.76 -9.77
N GLN A 154 13.73 -4.10 -10.92
CA GLN A 154 13.86 -3.21 -12.08
C GLN A 154 12.50 -2.70 -12.59
N GLY A 155 11.43 -3.50 -12.48
CA GLY A 155 10.09 -3.09 -12.90
C GLY A 155 9.55 -1.93 -12.07
N MET A 156 9.65 -2.02 -10.74
CA MET A 156 9.23 -0.95 -9.84
C MET A 156 10.16 0.26 -9.90
N ASN A 157 11.47 0.06 -10.08
CA ASN A 157 12.43 1.15 -10.26
C ASN A 157 12.13 1.95 -11.54
N ALA A 158 11.82 1.27 -12.64
CA ALA A 158 11.41 1.93 -13.89
C ALA A 158 10.08 2.70 -13.74
N ILE A 159 9.11 2.16 -13.00
CA ILE A 159 7.86 2.88 -12.68
C ILE A 159 8.15 4.13 -11.85
N ALA A 160 9.02 4.01 -10.82
CA ALA A 160 9.40 5.12 -9.95
C ALA A 160 10.07 6.26 -10.74
N GLU A 161 10.99 5.92 -11.64
CA GLU A 161 11.66 6.87 -12.53
C GLU A 161 10.66 7.53 -13.50
N ALA A 162 9.75 6.75 -14.10
CA ALA A 162 8.78 7.26 -15.06
C ALA A 162 7.76 8.24 -14.46
N ILE A 163 7.45 8.12 -13.16
CA ILE A 163 6.60 9.08 -12.44
C ILE A 163 7.40 10.20 -11.76
N ASP A 164 8.69 10.35 -12.08
CA ASP A 164 9.60 11.35 -11.50
C ASP A 164 9.65 11.30 -9.95
N SER A 165 9.68 10.08 -9.40
CA SER A 165 9.82 9.87 -7.95
C SER A 165 11.22 10.22 -7.47
N LYS A 166 11.30 10.70 -6.24
CA LYS A 166 12.57 11.02 -5.58
C LYS A 166 12.87 10.00 -4.48
N VAL A 167 14.07 9.42 -4.53
CA VAL A 167 14.57 8.54 -3.46
C VAL A 167 14.73 9.36 -2.18
N ASN A 168 13.96 9.01 -1.16
CA ASN A 168 14.02 9.67 0.15
C ASN A 168 15.12 9.07 1.04
N LYS A 169 15.32 7.75 0.96
CA LYS A 169 16.29 7.05 1.80
C LYS A 169 16.69 5.71 1.18
N GLU A 170 17.97 5.38 1.27
CA GLU A 170 18.55 4.09 0.89
C GLU A 170 18.86 3.29 2.17
N TYR A 171 18.53 2.00 2.17
CA TYR A 171 18.82 1.08 3.26
C TYR A 171 19.64 -0.08 2.71
N ARG A 172 20.66 -0.51 3.46
CA ARG A 172 21.47 -1.69 3.12
C ARG A 172 21.39 -2.69 4.26
N ILE A 173 21.01 -3.92 3.93
CA ILE A 173 20.90 -5.02 4.89
C ILE A 173 22.20 -5.82 4.83
N TYR A 174 22.80 -6.07 5.99
CA TYR A 174 24.02 -6.86 6.12
C TYR A 174 23.72 -8.08 6.97
N GLU A 175 24.20 -9.24 6.54
CA GLU A 175 24.16 -10.48 7.31
C GLU A 175 25.53 -10.73 7.97
N LYS A 176 25.52 -11.24 9.20
CA LYS A 176 26.74 -11.71 9.88
C LYS A 176 26.63 -13.23 9.99
N ALA A 177 27.66 -13.95 9.53
CA ALA A 177 27.80 -15.37 9.78
C ALA A 177 27.80 -15.62 11.31
N LEU A 178 26.93 -16.51 11.76
CA LEU A 178 26.76 -16.87 13.17
C LEU A 178 27.99 -17.60 13.72
#